data_AF-A0A944CGM1-F1
#
_entry.id   AF-A0A944CGM1-F1
#
_cell.length_a   1.000
_cell.length_b   1.000
_cell.length_c   1.000
_cell.angle_alpha   90.00
_cell.angle_beta   90.00
_cell.angle_gamma   90.00
#
_symmetry.space_group_name_H-M   'P 1'
#
loop_
_entity.id
_entity.type
_entity.pdbx_description
1 polymer ?
#
loop_
_entity_poly.entity_id
_entity_poly.type
_entity_poly.pdbx_seq_one_letter_code
_entity_poly.pdbx_strand_id
1 'polypeptide(L)' 'RGSRYIGRVFVLETPLSQGAGKLSVDDTVWRITGPDLSAGTKIRVTEIDGARLVVEAAADETAEA' A
#
# COMPACT_ATOMS: atom_id res chain seq x y z
N ARG A 1 14.76 10.40 2.45
CA ARG A 1 14.83 9.80 1.09
C ARG A 1 13.55 9.02 0.75
N GLY A 2 12.91 8.31 1.69
CA GLY A 2 11.60 7.68 1.46
C GLY A 2 10.41 8.63 1.37
N SER A 3 10.44 9.81 2.00
CA SER A 3 9.31 10.75 2.13
C SER A 3 8.60 11.17 0.82
N ARG A 4 9.20 10.93 -0.36
CA ARG A 4 8.57 11.24 -1.66
C ARG A 4 7.44 10.29 -2.06
N TYR A 5 7.27 9.16 -1.37
CA TYR A 5 6.19 8.22 -1.68
C TYR A 5 4.86 8.59 -1.02
N ILE A 6 4.85 9.51 -0.05
CA ILE A 6 3.63 9.98 0.63
C ILE A 6 2.68 10.63 -0.40
N GLY A 7 1.41 10.25 -0.36
CA GLY A 7 0.36 10.69 -1.28
C GLY A 7 0.29 9.90 -2.58
N ARG A 8 1.26 9.00 -2.85
CA ARG A 8 1.21 8.15 -4.05
C ARG A 8 0.30 6.95 -3.86
N VAL A 9 -0.36 6.58 -4.96
CA VAL A 9 -1.22 5.40 -5.04
C VAL A 9 -0.45 4.28 -5.73
N PHE A 10 -0.50 3.09 -5.14
CA PHE A 10 0.07 1.87 -5.68
C PHE A 10 -1.00 0.79 -5.73
N VAL A 11 -0.79 -0.23 -6.56
CA VAL A 11 -1.67 -1.40 -6.62
C VAL A 11 -1.03 -2.50 -5.77
N LEU A 12 -1.81 -3.09 -4.88
CA LEU A 12 -1.39 -4.28 -4.14
C LEU A 12 -1.26 -5.46 -5.11
N GLU A 13 -0.06 -5.99 -5.31
CA GLU A 13 0.11 -7.22 -6.09
C GLU A 13 -0.22 -8.47 -5.25
N THR A 14 -0.03 -8.37 -3.93
CA THR A 14 -0.34 -9.43 -2.96
C THR A 14 -1.34 -8.89 -1.94
N PRO A 15 -2.26 -9.74 -1.43
CA PRO A 15 -3.22 -9.30 -0.44
C PRO A 15 -2.50 -8.90 0.84
N LEU A 16 -3.02 -7.88 1.49
CA LEU A 16 -2.60 -7.43 2.81
C LEU A 16 -3.35 -8.27 3.84
N SER A 17 -2.61 -8.99 4.69
CA SER A 17 -3.19 -9.89 5.70
C SER A 17 -2.66 -9.52 7.08
N GLN A 18 -3.52 -9.50 8.10
CA GLN A 18 -3.20 -9.06 9.47
C GLN A 18 -2.74 -7.60 9.52
N GLY A 19 -3.29 -6.77 8.64
CA GLY A 19 -2.92 -5.37 8.49
C GLY A 19 -1.45 -5.10 8.12
N ALA A 20 -0.71 -6.11 7.65
CA ALA A 20 0.66 -5.97 7.18
C ALA A 20 0.86 -6.62 5.81
N GLY A 21 1.75 -6.03 5.01
CA GLY A 21 2.03 -6.50 3.67
C GLY A 21 3.44 -6.12 3.21
N LYS A 22 3.72 -6.50 1.97
CA LYS A 22 4.96 -6.14 1.27
C LYS A 22 4.60 -5.55 -0.09
N LEU A 23 5.28 -4.47 -0.44
CA LEU A 23 5.08 -3.76 -1.70
C LEU A 23 6.41 -3.61 -2.40
N SER A 24 6.48 -4.09 -3.64
CA SER A 24 7.63 -3.85 -4.50
C SER A 24 7.51 -2.45 -5.10
N VAL A 25 8.44 -1.57 -4.78
CA VAL A 25 8.48 -0.20 -5.30
C VAL A 25 9.81 0.01 -6.02
N ASP A 26 9.73 0.24 -7.34
CA ASP A 26 10.86 0.50 -8.25
C ASP A 26 11.84 -0.69 -8.36
N ASP A 27 12.64 -0.94 -7.32
CA ASP A 27 13.59 -2.06 -7.20
C ASP A 27 13.72 -2.52 -5.72
N THR A 28 12.93 -1.95 -4.82
CA THR A 28 13.03 -2.19 -3.37
C THR A 28 11.72 -2.74 -2.82
N VAL A 29 11.80 -3.77 -1.98
CA VAL A 29 10.66 -4.31 -1.25
C VAL A 29 10.46 -3.53 0.04
N TRP A 30 9.32 -2.84 0.14
CA TRP A 30 8.91 -2.07 1.32
C TRP A 30 7.89 -2.85 2.14
N ARG A 31 7.99 -2.77 3.47
CA ARG A 31 6.93 -3.27 4.36
C ARG A 31 5.83 -2.23 4.41
N ILE A 32 4.60 -2.66 4.20
CA ILE A 32 3.43 -1.78 4.26
C ILE A 32 2.48 -2.22 5.36
N THR A 33 1.73 -1.28 5.91
CA THR A 33 0.81 -1.56 7.02
C THR A 33 -0.42 -0.70 6.87
N GLY A 34 -1.58 -1.32 7.04
CA GLY A 34 -2.86 -0.73 6.69
C GLY A 34 -4.00 -1.69 6.98
N PRO A 35 -5.23 -1.41 6.52
CA PRO A 35 -6.33 -2.35 6.62
C PRO A 35 -6.10 -3.59 5.72
N ASP A 36 -6.74 -4.72 6.06
CA ASP A 36 -6.73 -5.92 5.22
C ASP A 36 -7.40 -5.63 3.87
N LEU A 37 -6.65 -5.80 2.79
CA LEU A 37 -7.06 -5.47 1.43
C LEU A 37 -6.64 -6.59 0.48
N SER A 38 -7.49 -6.90 -0.47
CA SER A 38 -7.21 -7.91 -1.48
C SER A 38 -6.07 -7.49 -2.42
N ALA A 39 -5.39 -8.46 -3.04
CA ALA A 39 -4.56 -8.19 -4.20
C ALA A 39 -5.41 -7.56 -5.31
N GLY A 40 -4.84 -6.60 -6.03
CA GLY A 40 -5.51 -5.77 -7.02
C GLY A 40 -6.05 -4.45 -6.46
N THR A 41 -6.13 -4.29 -5.14
CA THR A 41 -6.68 -3.06 -4.55
C THR A 41 -5.66 -1.91 -4.60
N LYS A 42 -6.15 -0.72 -4.92
CA LYS A 42 -5.36 0.51 -4.87
C LYS A 42 -5.16 0.94 -3.40
N ILE A 43 -3.93 1.21 -3.04
CA ILE A 43 -3.53 1.71 -1.72
C ILE A 43 -2.83 3.06 -1.87
N ARG A 44 -3.11 3.99 -0.96
CA ARG A 44 -2.41 5.28 -0.89
C ARG A 44 -1.47 5.27 0.30
N VAL A 45 -0.21 5.64 0.06
CA VAL A 45 0.77 5.85 1.15
C VAL A 45 0.42 7.15 1.85
N THR A 46 0.21 7.11 3.16
CA THR A 46 -0.12 8.28 3.98
C THR A 46 1.03 8.72 4.86
N GLU A 47 1.85 7.77 5.31
CA GLU A 47 3.03 8.04 6.12
C GLU A 47 4.15 7.04 5.83
N ILE A 48 5.39 7.42 6.17
CA ILE A 48 6.57 6.57 6.02
C ILE A 48 7.36 6.58 7.32
N ASP A 49 7.40 5.42 7.96
CA ASP A 49 8.15 5.16 9.19
C ASP A 49 9.42 4.38 8.85
N GLY A 50 10.49 5.10 8.51
CA GLY A 50 11.81 4.53 8.22
C GLY A 50 11.83 3.56 7.01
N ALA A 51 11.59 2.28 7.27
CA ALA A 51 11.51 1.19 6.28
C ALA A 51 10.08 0.60 6.13
N ARG A 52 9.09 1.25 6.74
CA ARG A 52 7.68 0.88 6.74
C ARG A 52 6.86 1.99 6.10
N LEU A 53 5.92 1.63 5.22
CA LEU A 53 4.96 2.57 4.65
C LEU A 53 3.61 2.34 5.31
N VAL A 54 3.02 3.39 5.86
CA VAL A 54 1.62 3.38 6.30
C VAL A 54 0.77 3.66 5.07
N VAL A 55 -0.15 2.75 4.80
CA VAL A 55 -1.01 2.80 3.62
C VAL A 55 -2.46 2.67 4.03
N GLU A 56 -3.32 3.38 3.30
CA GLU A 56 -4.76 3.31 3.47
C GLU A 56 -5.40 2.83 2.17
N ALA A 57 -6.61 2.27 2.29
CA ALA A 57 -7.40 1.92 1.13
C ALA A 57 -7.64 3.20 0.31
N ALA A 58 -7.07 3.26 -0.90
CA ALA A 58 -7.50 4.26 -1.86
C ALA A 58 -8.83 3.74 -2.38
N ALA A 59 -9.94 4.18 -1.77
CA ALA A 59 -11.29 3.78 -2.14
C ALA A 59 -11.48 4.04 -3.64
N ASP A 60 -11.18 3.04 -4.45
CA ASP A 60 -11.65 2.93 -5.81
C ASP A 60 -13.03 2.32 -5.64
N GLU A 61 -14.02 3.20 -5.61
CA GLU A 61 -15.43 2.90 -5.59
C GLU A 61 -15.80 2.24 -6.93
N THR A 62 -15.28 1.05 -7.22
CA THR A 62 -15.73 0.21 -8.35
C THR A 62 -15.32 -1.25 -8.13
N ALA A 63 -16.15 -1.99 -7.39
CA ALA A 63 -16.33 -3.41 -7.61
C ALA A 63 -17.84 -3.67 -7.66
N GLU A 64 -18.46 -3.10 -8.68
CA GLU A 64 -19.71 -3.57 -9.26
C GLU A 64 -19.33 -4.63 -10.31
N ALA A 65 -19.81 -5.86 -10.11
CA ALA A 65 -20.13 -6.93 -11.08
C ALA A 65 -19.93 -8.32 -10.46
#